data_AF-A0A518GS54-F1
#
_entry.id   AF-A0A518GS54-F1
#
_cell.length_a   1.000
_cell.length_b   1.000
_cell.length_c   1.000
_cell.angle_alpha   90.00
_cell.angle_beta   90.00
_cell.angle_gamma   90.00
#
_symmetry.space_group_name_H-M   'P 1'
#
loop_
_entity.id
_entity.type
_entity.pdbx_description
1 polymer ?
#
loop_
_entity_poly.entity_id
_entity_poly.type
_entity_poly.pdbx_seq_one_letter_code
_entity_poly.pdbx_strand_id
1 'polypeptide(L)' 'MSTADTNAAEQQRRYREFLDLMPLTLSLAGLPQSDSGKYYTEEQIEVRAFAVRHAYKVARQMVREAVNR' A
#
# COMPACT_ATOMS: atom_id res chain seq x y z
N MET A 1 26.08 -12.97 -10.73
CA MET A 1 24.68 -12.98 -10.27
C MET A 1 23.80 -13.15 -11.51
N SER A 2 22.90 -14.13 -11.55
CA SER A 2 22.00 -14.29 -12.71
C SER A 2 21.01 -13.12 -12.78
N THR A 3 20.50 -12.79 -13.97
CA THR A 3 19.44 -11.79 -14.14
C THR A 3 18.17 -12.15 -13.36
N ALA A 4 17.90 -13.45 -13.21
CA ALA A 4 16.82 -13.98 -12.37
C ALA A 4 17.01 -13.64 -10.88
N ASP A 5 18.22 -13.76 -10.36
CA ASP A 5 18.52 -13.48 -8.95
C ASP A 5 18.33 -11.99 -8.61
N THR A 6 18.73 -11.11 -9.54
CA THR A 6 18.53 -9.66 -9.42
C THR A 6 17.05 -9.28 -9.38
N ASN A 7 16.23 -9.91 -10.23
CA ASN A 7 14.78 -9.67 -10.25
C ASN A 7 14.11 -10.10 -8.93
N ALA A 8 14.49 -11.24 -8.38
CA ALA A 8 13.98 -11.72 -7.10
C ALA A 8 14.36 -10.77 -5.94
N ALA A 9 15.60 -10.30 -5.92
CA ALA A 9 16.06 -9.34 -4.91
C ALA A 9 15.32 -7.99 -5.00
N GLU A 10 15.07 -7.49 -6.21
CA GLU A 10 14.31 -6.26 -6.40
C GLU A 10 12.85 -6.43 -5.98
N GLN A 11 12.21 -7.54 -6.33
CA GLN A 11 10.85 -7.84 -5.91
C GLN A 11 10.73 -7.89 -4.39
N GLN A 12 11.68 -8.55 -3.71
CA GLN A 12 11.72 -8.62 -2.26
C GLN A 12 11.94 -7.24 -1.61
N ARG A 13 12.71 -6.36 -2.25
CA ARG A 13 12.90 -4.97 -1.79
C ARG A 13 11.59 -4.18 -1.92
N ARG A 14 10.93 -4.25 -3.07
CA ARG A 14 9.65 -3.56 -3.33
C ARG A 14 8.53 -4.06 -2.40
N TYR A 15 8.53 -5.36 -2.09
CA TYR A 15 7.58 -5.95 -1.14
C TYR A 15 7.77 -5.42 0.28
N ARG A 16 9.02 -5.32 0.74
CA ARG A 16 9.34 -4.71 2.06
C ARG A 16 8.94 -3.23 2.10
N GLU A 17 9.32 -2.45 1.08
CA GLU A 17 8.91 -1.04 0.95
C GLU A 17 7.38 -0.88 1.03
N PHE A 18 6.63 -1.77 0.37
CA PHE A 18 5.18 -1.78 0.43
C PHE A 18 4.67 -2.01 1.86
N LEU A 19 5.17 -3.05 2.55
CA LEU A 19 4.78 -3.35 3.94
C LEU A 19 5.11 -2.22 4.91
N ASP A 20 6.29 -1.61 4.78
CA ASP A 20 6.74 -0.50 5.64
C ASP A 20 5.86 0.74 5.45
N LEU A 21 5.33 0.97 4.24
CA LEU A 21 4.44 2.09 3.93
C LEU A 21 2.96 1.81 4.25
N MET A 22 2.58 0.59 4.62
CA MET A 22 1.18 0.23 4.89
C MET A 22 0.53 1.07 6.01
N PRO A 23 1.16 1.32 7.17
CA PRO A 23 0.54 2.10 8.24
C PRO A 23 0.16 3.52 7.79
N LEU A 24 1.06 4.20 7.08
CA LEU A 24 0.81 5.53 6.51
C LEU A 24 -0.26 5.46 5.42
N THR A 25 -0.18 4.45 4.55
CA THR A 25 -1.15 4.24 3.47
C THR A 25 -2.57 4.09 4.01
N LEU A 26 -2.78 3.26 5.03
CA LEU A 26 -4.09 3.05 5.65
C LEU A 26 -4.58 4.30 6.38
N SER A 27 -3.68 5.04 7.03
CA SER A 27 -3.99 6.31 7.68
C SER A 27 -4.46 7.38 6.69
N LEU A 28 -3.80 7.48 5.53
CA LEU A 28 -4.19 8.40 4.45
C LEU A 28 -5.47 7.96 3.72
N ALA A 29 -5.71 6.65 3.60
CA ALA A 29 -6.91 6.13 2.95
C ALA A 29 -8.18 6.44 3.75
N GLY A 30 -8.08 6.59 5.08
CA GLY A 30 -9.17 7.07 5.94
C GLY A 30 -10.44 6.22 5.89
N LEU A 31 -10.32 4.93 5.58
CA LEU A 31 -11.46 4.05 5.34
C LEU A 31 -12.17 3.69 6.66
N PRO A 32 -13.52 3.81 6.74
CA PRO A 32 -14.26 3.41 7.93
C PRO A 32 -14.18 1.90 8.16
N GLN A 33 -14.29 1.47 9.41
CA GLN A 33 -14.45 0.04 9.75
C GLN A 33 -15.84 -0.46 9.33
N SER A 34 -15.99 -1.77 9.20
CA SER A 34 -17.30 -2.38 8.93
C SER A 34 -18.16 -2.29 10.18
N ASP A 35 -19.48 -2.22 9.99
CA ASP A 35 -20.42 -2.40 11.10
C ASP A 35 -20.20 -3.79 11.75
N SER A 36 -20.43 -3.87 13.06
CA SER A 36 -20.32 -5.13 13.78
C SER A 36 -21.20 -6.22 13.16
N GLY A 37 -20.60 -7.37 12.86
CA GLY A 37 -21.30 -8.53 12.28
C GLY A 37 -21.61 -8.42 10.79
N LYS A 38 -21.19 -7.36 10.09
CA LYS A 38 -21.37 -7.23 8.64
C LYS A 38 -20.06 -7.43 7.89
N TYR A 39 -20.11 -8.22 6.82
CA TYR A 39 -19.05 -8.30 5.83
C TYR A 39 -19.21 -7.22 4.77
N TYR A 40 -18.11 -6.83 4.14
CA TYR A 40 -18.17 -5.99 2.95
C TYR A 40 -18.71 -6.77 1.76
N THR A 41 -19.51 -6.10 0.93
CA THR A 41 -19.83 -6.58 -0.41
C THR A 41 -18.61 -6.48 -1.32
N GLU A 42 -18.66 -7.14 -2.47
CA GLU A 42 -17.61 -7.06 -3.50
C GLU A 42 -17.35 -5.61 -3.94
N GLU A 43 -18.41 -4.86 -4.26
CA GLU A 43 -18.32 -3.44 -4.63
C GLU A 43 -17.66 -2.59 -3.52
N GLN A 44 -18.01 -2.84 -2.25
CA GLN A 44 -17.39 -2.15 -1.13
C GLN A 44 -15.90 -2.49 -1.02
N ILE A 45 -15.50 -3.74 -1.26
CA ILE A 45 -14.10 -4.16 -1.28
C ILE A 45 -13.36 -3.45 -2.42
N GLU A 46 -13.95 -3.35 -3.61
CA GLU A 46 -13.34 -2.68 -4.77
C GLU A 46 -13.10 -1.19 -4.53
N VAL A 47 -14.09 -0.48 -3.97
CA VAL A 47 -13.97 0.93 -3.59
C VAL A 47 -12.85 1.12 -2.57
N ARG A 48 -12.78 0.25 -1.56
CA ARG A 48 -11.72 0.27 -0.55
C ARG A 48 -10.35 0.00 -1.17
N ALA A 49 -10.25 -0.98 -2.07
CA ALA A 49 -8.99 -1.27 -2.76
C ALA A 49 -8.54 -0.10 -3.63
N PHE A 50 -9.47 0.61 -4.29
CA PHE A 50 -9.16 1.83 -5.04
C PHE A 50 -8.58 2.92 -4.11
N ALA A 51 -9.22 3.18 -2.98
CA ALA A 51 -8.74 4.15 -1.99
C ALA A 51 -7.34 3.81 -1.45
N VAL A 52 -7.10 2.55 -1.08
CA VAL A 52 -5.78 2.09 -0.60
C VAL A 52 -4.71 2.25 -1.69
N ARG A 53 -5.01 1.89 -2.95
CA ARG A 53 -4.07 2.08 -4.08
C ARG A 53 -3.72 3.55 -4.30
N HIS A 54 -4.70 4.44 -4.20
CA HIS A 54 -4.46 5.88 -4.35
C HIS A 54 -3.61 6.42 -3.19
N ALA A 55 -3.99 6.07 -1.95
CA ALA A 55 -3.25 6.47 -0.75
C ALA A 55 -1.79 5.97 -0.77
N TYR A 56 -1.53 4.76 -1.28
CA TYR A 56 -0.17 4.23 -1.39
C TYR A 56 0.72 5.08 -2.31
N LYS A 57 0.17 5.57 -3.43
CA LYS A 57 0.90 6.48 -4.34
C LYS A 57 1.30 7.77 -3.62
N VAL A 58 0.36 8.35 -2.87
CA VAL A 58 0.58 9.57 -2.08
C VAL A 58 1.60 9.33 -0.97
N ALA A 59 1.46 8.25 -0.19
CA ALA A 59 2.39 7.87 0.88
C ALA A 59 3.82 7.74 0.37
N ARG A 60 3.98 7.05 -0.77
CA ARG A 60 5.28 6.83 -1.40
C ARG A 60 5.91 8.13 -1.92
N GLN A 61 5.10 9.01 -2.52
CA GLN A 61 5.57 10.33 -2.94
C GLN A 61 6.04 11.16 -1.72
N MET A 62 5.21 11.22 -0.67
CA MET A 62 5.51 11.96 0.55
C MET A 62 6.82 11.49 1.22
N VAL A 63 7.02 10.17 1.34
CA VAL A 63 8.26 9.63 1.96
C VAL A 63 9.48 9.95 1.11
N ARG A 64 9.38 9.85 -0.23
CA ARG A 64 10.48 10.26 -1.12
C ARG A 64 10.82 11.73 -0.94
N GLU A 65 9.82 12.61 -0.84
CA GLU A 65 10.01 14.03 -0.58
C GLU A 65 10.58 14.33 0.82
N ALA A 66 10.30 13.49 1.82
CA ALA A 66 10.81 13.66 3.18
C ALA A 66 12.26 13.19 3.33
N VAL A 67 12.64 12.09 2.67
CA VAL A 67 13.98 11.48 2.77
C VAL A 67 14.99 12.17 1.87
N ASN A 68 14.58 12.70 0.72
CA ASN A 68 15.47 13.39 -0.21
C ASN A 68 15.63 14.89 0.10
N ARG A 69 15.33 15.33 1.33
CA ARG A 69 15.54 16.69 1.83
C ARG A 69 16.92 16.86 2.45
#